data_AF-A0A084Y473-F1
#
_entry.id   AF-A0A084Y473-F1
#
_cell.length_a   1.000
_cell.length_b   1.000
_cell.length_c   1.000
_cell.angle_alpha   90.00
_cell.angle_beta   90.00
_cell.angle_gamma   90.00
#
_symmetry.space_group_name_H-M   'P 1'
#
loop_
_entity.id
_entity.type
_entity.pdbx_description
1 polymer ?
#
loop_
_entity_poly.entity_id
_entity_poly.type
_entity_poly.pdbx_seq_one_letter_code
_entity_poly.pdbx_strand_id
1 'polypeptide(L)'
;MKSDQLEDLWSQLRLHIEWAQGFSLILLFAQHPQPVNLLRERLADSLRLRTQRLRVWQPSSTDEVGTLAEQIFKASGNLAAGPLWVELWRHAAEGSWQQARTQLLLRLNERRFLLERDLRKPLLLLLP
;
A
#
# COMPACT_ATOMS: atom_id res chain seq x y z
N MET A 1 13.17 -15.07 -4.04
CA MET A 1 12.03 -15.56 -3.24
C MET A 1 11.62 -16.90 -3.81
N LYS A 2 11.54 -17.96 -3.01
CA LYS A 2 11.07 -19.28 -3.50
C LYS A 2 9.57 -19.22 -3.78
N SER A 3 9.07 -20.01 -4.73
CA SER A 3 7.65 -20.03 -5.14
C SER A 3 6.71 -20.20 -3.94
N ASP A 4 7.07 -21.08 -3.01
CA ASP A 4 6.27 -21.40 -1.82
C ASP A 4 6.13 -20.20 -0.87
N GLN A 5 7.19 -19.40 -0.71
CA GLN A 5 7.16 -18.20 0.14
C GLN A 5 6.22 -17.12 -0.40
N LEU A 6 6.09 -17.01 -1.73
CA LEU A 6 5.15 -16.08 -2.35
C LEU A 6 3.69 -16.53 -2.14
N GLU A 7 3.46 -17.84 -2.18
CA GLU A 7 2.14 -18.43 -1.98
C GLU A 7 1.67 -18.28 -0.53
N ASP A 8 2.57 -18.47 0.43
CA ASP A 8 2.31 -18.23 1.85
C ASP A 8 1.99 -16.75 2.11
N LEU A 9 2.82 -15.85 1.57
CA LEU A 9 2.60 -14.40 1.66
C LEU A 9 1.26 -14.00 1.05
N TRP A 10 0.92 -14.54 -0.12
CA TRP A 10 -0.35 -14.29 -0.79
C TRP A 10 -1.53 -14.77 0.07
N SER A 11 -1.45 -15.97 0.63
CA SER A 11 -2.50 -16.53 1.47
C SER A 11 -2.77 -15.66 2.71
N GLN A 12 -1.71 -15.20 3.37
CA GLN A 12 -1.82 -14.27 4.51
C GLN A 12 -2.38 -12.91 4.10
N LEU A 13 -1.82 -12.30 3.05
CA LEU A 13 -2.24 -10.99 2.58
C LEU A 13 -3.72 -10.98 2.17
N ARG A 14 -4.14 -12.01 1.43
CA ARG A 14 -5.52 -12.16 0.98
C ARG A 14 -6.47 -12.22 2.17
N LEU A 15 -6.17 -13.02 3.19
CA LEU A 15 -7.00 -13.11 4.40
C LEU A 15 -7.21 -11.74 5.06
N HIS A 16 -6.14 -10.97 5.22
CA HIS A 16 -6.21 -9.64 5.83
C HIS A 16 -7.02 -8.64 5.01
N ILE A 17 -6.91 -8.68 3.68
CA ILE A 17 -7.65 -7.77 2.79
C ILE A 17 -9.12 -8.16 2.72
N GLU A 18 -9.42 -9.44 2.64
CA GLU A 18 -10.79 -9.94 2.51
C GLU A 18 -11.62 -9.75 3.79
N TRP A 19 -10.97 -9.84 4.95
CA TRP A 19 -11.64 -9.71 6.25
C TRP A 19 -11.55 -8.31 6.85
N ALA A 20 -10.83 -7.39 6.20
CA ALA A 20 -10.74 -6.01 6.67
C ALA A 20 -12.12 -5.33 6.62
N GLN A 21 -12.70 -5.10 7.80
CA GLN A 21 -13.82 -4.17 7.96
C GLN A 21 -13.29 -2.77 8.22
N GLY A 22 -13.10 -2.01 7.14
CA GLY A 22 -12.63 -0.63 7.21
C GLY A 22 -11.12 -0.49 6.99
N PHE A 23 -10.48 0.35 7.80
CA PHE A 23 -9.07 0.67 7.66
C PHE A 23 -8.18 -0.47 8.17
N SER A 24 -7.17 -0.82 7.37
CA SER A 24 -6.05 -1.67 7.79
C SER A 24 -4.77 -1.13 7.16
N LEU A 25 -3.71 -1.00 7.95
CA LEU A 25 -2.39 -0.62 7.47
C LEU A 25 -1.53 -1.88 7.33
N ILE A 26 -1.16 -2.21 6.11
CA ILE A 26 -0.34 -3.38 5.78
C ILE A 26 1.01 -2.88 5.28
N LEU A 27 2.08 -3.30 5.93
CA LEU A 27 3.44 -2.99 5.53
C LEU A 27 4.04 -4.22 4.85
N LEU A 28 4.48 -4.07 3.62
CA LEU A 28 5.17 -5.11 2.86
C LEU A 28 6.60 -4.66 2.61
N PHE A 29 7.58 -5.51 2.88
CA PHE A 29 8.99 -5.18 2.65
C PHE A 29 9.47 -5.87 1.38
N ALA A 30 10.07 -5.10 0.47
CA ALA A 30 10.40 -5.55 -0.87
C ALA A 30 11.76 -5.00 -1.33
N GLN A 31 12.56 -5.88 -1.91
CA GLN A 31 13.87 -5.53 -2.46
C GLN A 31 13.96 -5.79 -3.98
N HIS A 32 12.97 -6.47 -4.56
CA HIS A 32 12.98 -6.88 -5.96
C HIS A 32 11.62 -6.60 -6.64
N PRO A 33 11.62 -6.13 -7.89
CA PRO A 33 10.39 -5.82 -8.64
C PRO A 33 9.55 -7.04 -8.98
N GLN A 34 10.17 -8.19 -9.24
CA GLN A 34 9.45 -9.37 -9.72
C GLN A 34 8.41 -9.89 -8.71
N PRO A 35 8.74 -10.14 -7.43
CA PRO A 35 7.75 -10.47 -6.40
C PRO A 35 6.64 -9.43 -6.25
N VAL A 36 7.00 -8.15 -6.30
CA VAL A 36 6.05 -7.03 -6.16
C VAL A 36 5.02 -7.05 -7.29
N ASN A 37 5.46 -7.23 -8.53
CA ASN A 37 4.57 -7.27 -9.69
C ASN A 37 3.63 -8.48 -9.63
N LEU A 38 4.16 -9.67 -9.34
CA LEU A 38 3.34 -10.89 -9.22
C LEU A 38 2.27 -10.75 -8.13
N LEU A 39 2.64 -10.22 -6.96
CA LEU A 39 1.71 -10.01 -5.85
C LEU A 39 0.66 -8.95 -6.17
N ARG A 40 1.06 -7.85 -6.83
CA ARG A 40 0.17 -6.78 -7.28
C ARG A 40 -0.86 -7.29 -8.29
N GLU A 41 -0.42 -8.08 -9.27
CA GLU A 41 -1.28 -8.68 -10.30
C GLU A 41 -2.28 -9.65 -9.68
N ARG A 42 -1.82 -10.59 -8.85
CA ARG A 42 -2.70 -11.52 -8.11
C ARG A 42 -3.73 -10.78 -7.25
N LEU A 43 -3.31 -9.72 -6.56
CA LEU A 43 -4.22 -8.90 -5.76
C LEU A 43 -5.26 -8.20 -6.63
N ALA A 44 -4.85 -7.58 -7.74
CA ALA A 44 -5.76 -6.91 -8.65
C ALA A 44 -6.80 -7.87 -9.23
N ASP A 45 -6.40 -9.09 -9.60
CA ASP A 45 -7.31 -10.10 -10.15
C ASP A 45 -8.31 -10.62 -9.09
N SER A 46 -7.86 -10.87 -7.86
CA SER A 46 -8.75 -11.22 -6.75
C SER A 46 -9.80 -10.15 -6.48
N LEU A 47 -9.41 -8.87 -6.52
CA LEU A 47 -10.32 -7.75 -6.30
C LEU A 47 -11.34 -7.58 -7.45
N ARG A 48 -10.93 -7.84 -8.70
CA ARG A 48 -11.83 -7.77 -9.87
C ARG A 48 -13.00 -8.76 -9.75
N LEU A 49 -12.76 -9.96 -9.24
CA LEU A 49 -13.81 -10.95 -8.97
C LEU A 49 -14.86 -10.43 -7.98
N ARG A 50 -14.51 -9.43 -7.15
CA ARG A 50 -15.38 -8.77 -6.17
C ARG A 50 -15.85 -7.39 -6.62
N THR A 51 -15.72 -7.06 -7.91
CA THR A 51 -16.05 -5.75 -8.50
C THR A 51 -15.25 -4.56 -7.92
N GLN A 52 -14.16 -4.84 -7.19
CA GLN A 52 -13.27 -3.82 -6.64
C GLN A 52 -12.09 -3.58 -7.58
N ARG A 53 -11.48 -2.40 -7.49
CA ARG A 53 -10.26 -2.04 -8.24
C ARG A 53 -9.15 -1.66 -7.30
N LEU A 54 -7.98 -2.29 -7.47
CA LEU A 54 -6.75 -1.90 -6.79
C LEU A 54 -6.31 -0.52 -7.30
N ARG A 55 -6.06 0.42 -6.39
CA ARG A 55 -5.45 1.71 -6.73
C ARG A 55 -3.96 1.64 -6.50
N VAL A 56 -3.18 1.81 -7.55
CA VAL A 56 -1.72 1.70 -7.52
C VAL A 56 -1.11 3.10 -7.62
N TRP A 57 -0.28 3.45 -6.66
CA TRP A 57 0.51 4.68 -6.63
C TRP A 57 2.00 4.32 -6.61
N GLN A 58 2.71 4.78 -7.63
CA GLN A 58 4.14 4.57 -7.80
C GLN A 58 4.81 5.95 -7.91
N PRO A 59 5.07 6.62 -6.79
CA PRO A 59 5.78 7.88 -6.82
C PRO A 59 7.12 7.74 -7.55
N SER A 60 7.42 8.69 -8.41
CA SER A 60 8.64 8.78 -9.22
C SER A 60 9.64 9.80 -8.67
N SER A 61 9.24 10.59 -7.67
CA SER A 61 10.07 11.61 -7.02
C SER A 61 9.78 11.72 -5.53
N THR A 62 10.72 12.29 -4.77
CA THR A 62 10.54 12.58 -3.34
C THR A 62 9.43 13.60 -3.07
N ASP A 63 9.18 14.52 -4.01
CA ASP A 63 8.10 15.50 -3.92
C ASP A 63 6.74 14.81 -4.01
N GLU A 64 6.59 13.85 -4.93
CA GLU A 64 5.38 13.03 -5.01
C GLU A 64 5.16 12.27 -3.70
N VAL A 65 6.21 11.67 -3.12
CA VAL A 65 6.13 11.03 -1.79
C VAL A 65 5.66 12.02 -0.72
N GLY A 66 6.16 13.25 -0.74
CA GLY A 66 5.77 14.31 0.20
C GLY A 66 4.28 14.69 0.14
N THR A 67 3.63 14.47 -1.02
CA THR A 67 2.19 14.73 -1.18
C THR A 67 1.29 13.53 -0.89
N LEU A 68 1.84 12.32 -0.78
CA LEU A 68 1.07 11.08 -0.64
C LEU A 68 0.17 11.07 0.59
N ALA A 69 0.62 11.60 1.74
CA ALA A 69 -0.20 11.63 2.95
C ALA A 69 -1.55 12.35 2.69
N GLU A 70 -1.49 13.53 2.09
CA GLU A 70 -2.70 14.31 1.75
C GLU A 70 -3.56 13.61 0.70
N GLN A 71 -2.95 12.92 -0.26
CA GLN A 71 -3.69 12.12 -1.24
C GLN A 71 -4.42 10.93 -0.58
N ILE A 72 -3.78 10.25 0.38
CA ILE A 72 -4.38 9.18 1.19
C ILE A 72 -5.58 9.73 1.95
N PHE A 73 -5.42 10.86 2.66
CA PHE A 73 -6.51 11.48 3.42
C PHE A 73 -7.67 11.94 2.52
N LYS A 74 -7.40 12.41 1.31
CA LYS A 74 -8.45 12.76 0.33
C LYS A 74 -9.15 11.53 -0.25
N ALA A 75 -8.47 10.40 -0.38
CA ALA A 75 -9.05 9.15 -0.89
C ALA A 75 -10.11 8.55 0.05
N SER A 76 -10.13 8.96 1.31
CA SER A 76 -11.04 8.52 2.37
C SER A 76 -12.53 8.73 2.09
N GLY A 77 -12.90 9.68 1.22
CA GLY A 77 -14.31 9.93 0.88
C GLY A 77 -14.91 9.00 -0.19
N ASN A 78 -14.10 8.21 -0.90
CA ASN A 78 -14.56 7.42 -2.03
C ASN A 78 -14.70 5.94 -1.67
N LEU A 79 -15.85 5.55 -1.12
CA LEU A 79 -16.16 4.17 -0.70
C LEU A 79 -16.19 3.15 -1.86
N ALA A 80 -16.40 3.61 -3.10
CA ALA A 80 -16.43 2.73 -4.28
C ALA A 80 -15.04 2.27 -4.74
N ALA A 81 -13.96 2.88 -4.22
CA ALA A 81 -12.60 2.52 -4.58
C ALA A 81 -12.03 1.44 -3.63
N GLY A 82 -11.46 0.38 -4.22
CA GLY A 82 -10.79 -0.71 -3.50
C GLY A 82 -9.48 -0.30 -2.81
N PRO A 83 -8.70 -1.28 -2.32
CA PRO A 83 -7.46 -1.05 -1.58
C PRO A 83 -6.47 -0.12 -2.25
N LEU A 84 -5.68 0.59 -1.45
CA LEU A 84 -4.57 1.43 -1.91
C LEU A 84 -3.26 0.65 -1.84
N TRP A 85 -2.49 0.66 -2.93
CA TRP A 85 -1.18 0.04 -3.07
C TRP A 85 -0.15 1.11 -3.38
N VAL A 86 0.76 1.38 -2.45
CA VAL A 86 1.74 2.47 -2.56
C VAL A 86 3.15 1.90 -2.59
N GLU A 87 3.84 2.08 -3.72
CA GLU A 87 5.20 1.56 -3.93
C GLU A 87 6.27 2.57 -3.50
N LEU A 88 6.90 2.35 -2.33
CA LEU A 88 7.97 3.19 -1.78
C LEU A 88 9.31 2.45 -1.67
N TRP A 89 9.35 1.19 -2.11
CA TRP A 89 10.48 0.28 -1.98
C TRP A 89 11.64 0.57 -2.94
N ARG A 90 11.39 1.33 -4.01
CA ARG A 90 12.42 1.77 -4.96
C ARG A 90 13.34 2.80 -4.30
N HIS A 91 14.51 3.03 -4.91
CA HIS A 91 15.48 4.03 -4.43
C HIS A 91 15.86 3.82 -2.95
N ALA A 92 16.00 2.56 -2.53
CA ALA A 92 16.30 2.18 -1.14
C ALA A 92 17.63 2.76 -0.64
N ALA A 93 18.64 2.85 -1.53
CA ALA A 93 19.96 3.36 -1.22
C ALA A 93 20.06 4.90 -1.18
N GLU A 94 19.00 5.62 -1.57
CA GLU A 94 19.02 7.08 -1.66
C GLU A 94 18.50 7.73 -0.35
N GLY A 95 19.34 8.55 0.28
CA GLY A 95 19.02 9.19 1.55
C GLY A 95 17.81 10.14 1.50
N SER A 96 17.64 10.86 0.38
CA SER A 96 16.49 11.74 0.15
C SER A 96 15.16 10.98 0.13
N TRP A 97 15.14 9.81 -0.51
CA TRP A 97 14.00 8.90 -0.50
C TRP A 97 13.73 8.33 0.89
N GLN A 98 14.77 8.01 1.64
CA GLN A 98 14.60 7.56 3.03
C GLN A 98 13.98 8.65 3.91
N GLN A 99 14.43 9.89 3.77
CA GLN A 99 13.84 11.03 4.47
C GLN A 99 12.38 11.23 4.08
N ALA A 100 12.05 11.18 2.79
CA ALA A 100 10.68 11.32 2.30
C ALA A 100 9.75 10.20 2.84
N ARG A 101 10.21 8.94 2.85
CA ARG A 101 9.50 7.80 3.45
C ARG A 101 9.23 8.03 4.93
N THR A 102 10.25 8.44 5.70
CA THR A 102 10.10 8.72 7.13
C THR A 102 9.08 9.82 7.38
N GLN A 103 9.13 10.92 6.62
CA GLN A 103 8.17 12.01 6.74
C GLN A 103 6.74 11.57 6.40
N LEU A 104 6.56 10.74 5.38
CA LEU A 104 5.26 10.14 5.06
C LEU A 104 4.74 9.30 6.23
N LEU A 105 5.55 8.38 6.76
CA LEU A 105 5.14 7.50 7.87
C LEU A 105 4.81 8.30 9.14
N LEU A 106 5.58 9.35 9.45
CA LEU A 106 5.28 10.27 10.55
C LEU A 106 3.91 10.93 10.37
N ARG A 107 3.64 11.53 9.20
CA ARG A 107 2.35 12.18 8.91
C ARG A 107 1.16 11.22 8.99
N LEU A 108 1.32 9.98 8.50
CA LEU A 108 0.28 8.95 8.60
C LEU A 108 0.02 8.56 10.05
N ASN A 109 1.06 8.45 10.87
CA ASN A 109 0.93 8.13 12.29
C ASN A 109 0.32 9.28 13.10
N GLU A 110 0.76 10.52 12.88
CA GLU A 110 0.23 11.72 13.57
C GLU A 110 -1.28 11.87 13.37
N ARG A 111 -1.78 11.48 12.20
CA ARG A 111 -3.20 11.58 11.84
C ARG A 111 -3.85 10.21 11.67
N ARG A 112 -3.35 9.19 12.39
CA ARG A 112 -3.84 7.81 12.30
C ARG A 112 -5.34 7.70 12.58
N PHE A 113 -5.84 8.46 13.55
CA PHE A 113 -7.27 8.51 13.87
C PHE A 113 -8.14 8.89 12.65
N LEU A 114 -7.66 9.79 11.79
CA LEU A 114 -8.38 10.16 10.56
C LEU A 114 -8.39 9.00 9.55
N LEU A 115 -7.29 8.23 9.45
CA LEU A 115 -7.23 7.04 8.61
C LEU A 115 -8.23 5.97 9.08
N GLU A 116 -8.26 5.70 10.39
CA GLU A 116 -9.15 4.72 11.00
C GLU A 116 -10.64 5.09 10.79
N ARG A 117 -10.97 6.37 10.96
CA ARG A 117 -12.34 6.87 10.82
C ARG A 117 -12.81 6.94 9.37
N ASP A 118 -11.95 7.47 8.49
CA ASP A 118 -12.36 7.94 7.16
C ASP A 118 -11.90 7.02 6.04
N LEU A 119 -10.69 6.42 6.08
CA LEU A 119 -10.14 5.72 4.91
C LEU A 119 -10.95 4.46 4.54
N ARG A 120 -11.43 3.75 5.57
CA ARG A 120 -12.36 2.60 5.49
C ARG A 120 -12.01 1.53 4.44
N LYS A 121 -10.73 1.41 4.09
CA LYS A 121 -10.20 0.40 3.18
C LYS A 121 -8.75 0.07 3.54
N PRO A 122 -8.22 -1.06 3.07
CA PRO A 122 -6.82 -1.40 3.28
C PRO A 122 -5.88 -0.42 2.56
N LEU A 123 -4.82 -0.02 3.28
CA LEU A 123 -3.67 0.74 2.78
C LEU A 123 -2.44 -0.15 2.87
N LEU A 124 -1.89 -0.50 1.71
CA LEU A 124 -0.67 -1.27 1.58
C LEU A 124 0.49 -0.33 1.25
N LEU A 125 1.49 -0.29 2.12
CA LEU A 125 2.74 0.43 1.89
C LEU A 125 3.85 -0.57 1.63
N LEU A 126 4.47 -0.48 0.45
CA LEU A 126 5.63 -1.30 0.10
C LEU A 126 6.89 -0.51 0.41
N LEU A 127 7.70 -1.00 1.35
CA LEU A 127 8.90 -0.35 1.86
C LEU A 127 10.15 -1.17 1.47
N PRO A 128 11.36 -0.56 1.47
CA PRO A 128 12.61 -1.28 1.25
C PRO A 128 12.90 -2.36 2.29
#